data_AF-A0A2N2WSY1-F1
#
_entry.id   AF-A0A2N2WSY1-F1
#
_cell.length_a   1.000
_cell.length_b   1.000
_cell.length_c   1.000
_cell.angle_alpha   90.00
_cell.angle_beta   90.00
_cell.angle_gamma   90.00
#
_symmetry.space_group_name_H-M   'P 1'
#
loop_
_entity.id
_entity.type
_entity.pdbx_description
1 polymer ?
#
loop_
_entity_poly.entity_id
_entity_poly.type
_entity_poly.pdbx_seq_one_letter_code
_entity_poly.pdbx_strand_id
1 'polypeptide(L)'
;MENNELQKIWKNIDSEIDLKTTGQLNQLLDNKIRKTINKFFFILSIDIIVSFGLIVFLIVTALNRQDDIFYLINNSILILITFSALIISLFSLNKLNRNQCNLSLKDWLEQRINLLSKWLLGKYSKLYIVIIPILLVMINISIHVYYEYKPFVEVMKSEESIIGLIVGFLVGLFVSYYAINKIRKYQIKNLEFLRELHTQLTFNSESI
;
A
#
# COMPACT_ATOMS: atom_id res chain seq x y z
N MET A 1 -13.67 1.46 22.51
CA MET A 1 -14.56 0.52 21.77
C MET A 1 -13.83 -0.72 21.24
N GLU A 2 -12.50 -0.67 21.04
CA GLU A 2 -11.66 -1.78 20.54
C GLU A 2 -11.45 -2.93 21.54
N ASN A 3 -11.43 -2.61 22.84
CA ASN A 3 -11.31 -3.58 23.93
C ASN A 3 -12.49 -4.59 23.99
N ASN A 4 -13.67 -4.19 23.48
CA ASN A 4 -14.86 -5.05 23.45
C ASN A 4 -14.80 -6.13 22.37
N GLU A 5 -14.07 -5.94 21.27
CA GLU A 5 -13.93 -6.99 20.25
C GLU A 5 -12.91 -8.04 20.70
N LEU A 6 -11.79 -7.61 21.29
CA LEU A 6 -10.81 -8.51 21.90
C LEU A 6 -11.41 -9.27 23.08
N GLN A 7 -12.17 -8.61 23.96
CA GLN A 7 -12.92 -9.27 25.03
C GLN A 7 -14.01 -10.20 24.50
N LYS A 8 -14.66 -9.90 23.36
CA LYS A 8 -15.64 -10.82 22.76
C LYS A 8 -14.97 -12.04 22.13
N ILE A 9 -13.82 -11.87 21.49
CA ILE A 9 -13.01 -12.96 20.97
C ILE A 9 -12.58 -13.86 22.14
N TRP A 10 -12.09 -13.27 23.23
CA TRP A 10 -11.71 -14.03 24.42
C TRP A 10 -12.89 -14.60 25.19
N LYS A 11 -14.05 -13.92 25.32
CA LYS A 11 -15.25 -14.51 25.94
C LYS A 11 -15.81 -15.68 25.14
N ASN A 12 -15.81 -15.58 23.81
CA ASN A 12 -16.21 -16.71 22.97
C ASN A 12 -15.20 -17.86 23.06
N ILE A 13 -13.91 -17.53 23.16
CA ILE A 13 -12.84 -18.52 23.38
C ILE A 13 -12.99 -19.15 24.76
N ASP A 14 -13.12 -18.40 25.86
CA ASP A 14 -13.35 -18.89 27.23
C ASP A 14 -14.64 -19.70 27.37
N SER A 15 -15.72 -19.34 26.66
CA SER A 15 -16.96 -20.13 26.65
C SER A 15 -16.88 -21.40 25.79
N GLU A 16 -15.94 -21.49 24.84
CA GLU A 16 -15.67 -22.69 24.02
C GLU A 16 -14.44 -23.49 24.50
N ILE A 17 -13.61 -22.94 25.38
CA ILE A 17 -12.37 -23.52 25.91
C ILE A 17 -12.66 -24.74 26.77
N ASP A 18 -13.85 -24.84 27.34
CA ASP A 18 -14.27 -26.04 28.08
C ASP A 18 -14.22 -27.32 27.22
N LEU A 19 -14.02 -27.19 25.88
CA LEU A 19 -13.90 -28.31 24.94
C LEU A 19 -12.78 -28.22 23.88
N LYS A 20 -11.96 -27.15 23.79
CA LYS A 20 -10.93 -27.01 22.73
C LYS A 20 -9.50 -27.27 23.21
N THR A 21 -8.84 -28.26 22.61
CA THR A 21 -7.44 -28.62 22.88
C THR A 21 -6.45 -27.54 22.42
N THR A 22 -5.30 -27.42 23.07
CA THR A 22 -4.20 -26.46 22.78
C THR A 22 -3.83 -26.38 21.30
N GLY A 23 -3.95 -27.49 20.57
CA GLY A 23 -3.72 -27.55 19.12
C GLY A 23 -4.73 -26.74 18.29
N GLN A 24 -6.01 -26.74 18.67
CA GLN A 24 -7.05 -25.97 17.98
C GLN A 24 -6.90 -24.46 18.21
N LEU A 25 -6.47 -24.05 19.40
CA LEU A 25 -6.18 -22.65 19.71
C LEU A 25 -4.99 -22.13 18.88
N ASN A 26 -3.92 -22.91 18.78
CA ASN A 26 -2.75 -22.56 17.96
C ASN A 26 -3.12 -22.43 16.47
N GLN A 27 -4.00 -23.30 15.96
CA GLN A 27 -4.48 -23.22 14.58
C GLN A 27 -5.36 -21.98 14.33
N LEU A 28 -6.19 -21.59 15.29
CA LEU A 28 -7.00 -20.36 15.21
C LEU A 28 -6.12 -19.10 15.20
N LEU A 29 -5.08 -19.07 16.04
CA LEU A 29 -4.12 -17.96 16.08
C LEU A 29 -3.34 -17.84 14.77
N ASP A 30 -2.79 -18.95 14.24
CA ASP A 30 -2.08 -18.96 12.96
C ASP A 30 -2.97 -18.43 11.82
N ASN A 31 -4.20 -18.94 11.71
CA ASN A 31 -5.16 -18.49 10.71
C ASN A 31 -5.44 -16.99 10.79
N LYS A 32 -5.54 -16.43 12.00
CA LYS A 32 -5.82 -15.01 12.20
C LYS A 32 -4.61 -14.12 11.89
N ILE A 33 -3.41 -14.59 12.23
CA ILE A 33 -2.15 -13.93 11.88
C ILE A 33 -2.01 -13.88 10.36
N ARG A 34 -2.13 -15.03 9.68
CA ARG A 34 -2.07 -15.14 8.22
C ARG A 34 -3.12 -14.27 7.55
N LYS A 35 -4.37 -14.28 8.02
CA LYS A 35 -5.45 -13.43 7.50
C LYS A 35 -5.11 -11.94 7.64
N THR A 36 -4.48 -11.54 8.74
CA THR A 36 -4.08 -10.14 8.96
C THR A 36 -2.92 -9.75 8.05
N ILE A 37 -1.93 -10.63 7.87
CA ILE A 37 -0.83 -10.41 6.93
C ILE A 37 -1.33 -10.34 5.48
N ASN A 38 -2.33 -11.14 5.11
CA ASN A 38 -2.98 -11.11 3.79
C ASN A 38 -3.62 -9.75 3.47
N LYS A 39 -4.00 -8.95 4.47
CA LYS A 39 -4.47 -7.58 4.24
C LYS A 39 -3.36 -6.66 3.71
N PHE A 40 -2.11 -6.87 4.13
CA PHE A 40 -0.96 -6.13 3.60
C PHE A 40 -0.62 -6.59 2.19
N PHE A 41 -0.70 -7.91 1.92
CA PHE A 41 -0.57 -8.45 0.57
C PHE A 41 -1.58 -7.83 -0.40
N PHE A 42 -2.85 -7.76 0.01
CA PHE A 42 -3.90 -7.17 -0.82
C PHE A 42 -3.59 -5.73 -1.24
N ILE A 43 -3.08 -4.90 -0.32
CA ILE A 43 -2.71 -3.51 -0.63
C ILE A 43 -1.53 -3.46 -1.61
N LEU A 44 -0.51 -4.30 -1.41
CA LEU A 44 0.63 -4.39 -2.34
C LEU A 44 0.20 -4.88 -3.73
N SER A 45 -0.75 -5.81 -3.81
CA SER A 45 -1.29 -6.28 -5.08
C SER A 45 -2.03 -5.18 -5.84
N ILE A 46 -2.83 -4.35 -5.15
CA ILE A 46 -3.47 -3.18 -5.77
C ILE A 46 -2.41 -2.22 -6.31
N ASP A 47 -1.39 -1.92 -5.52
CA ASP A 47 -0.31 -1.01 -5.92
C ASP A 47 0.43 -1.49 -7.18
N ILE A 48 0.70 -2.80 -7.27
CA ILE A 48 1.28 -3.43 -8.46
C ILE A 48 0.37 -3.29 -9.69
N ILE A 49 -0.93 -3.55 -9.54
CA ILE A 49 -1.91 -3.46 -10.63
C ILE A 49 -2.02 -2.01 -11.13
N VAL A 50 -2.11 -1.04 -10.20
CA VAL A 50 -2.19 0.39 -10.54
C VAL A 50 -0.92 0.86 -11.25
N SER A 51 0.25 0.46 -10.75
CA SER A 51 1.54 0.80 -11.37
C SER A 51 1.65 0.24 -12.79
N PHE A 52 1.25 -1.03 -12.98
CA PHE A 52 1.24 -1.64 -14.30
C PHE A 52 0.28 -0.93 -15.26
N GLY A 53 -0.95 -0.65 -14.81
CA GLY A 53 -1.94 0.08 -15.61
C GLY A 53 -1.46 1.47 -16.03
N LEU A 54 -0.83 2.21 -15.12
CA LEU A 54 -0.25 3.52 -15.42
C LEU A 54 0.90 3.42 -16.43
N ILE A 55 1.79 2.44 -16.29
CA ILE A 55 2.88 2.23 -17.26
C ILE A 55 2.32 1.95 -18.66
N VAL A 56 1.32 1.07 -18.77
CA VAL A 56 0.68 0.77 -20.06
C VAL A 56 0.06 2.03 -20.66
N PHE A 57 -0.68 2.81 -19.86
CA PHE A 57 -1.24 4.09 -20.30
C PHE A 57 -0.16 5.05 -20.81
N LEU A 58 0.94 5.23 -20.06
CA LEU A 58 2.01 6.15 -20.43
C LEU A 58 2.73 5.72 -21.71
N ILE A 59 2.96 4.42 -21.90
CA ILE A 59 3.58 3.88 -23.12
C ILE A 59 2.66 4.10 -24.33
N VAL A 60 1.38 3.69 -24.23
CA VAL A 60 0.42 3.82 -25.33
C VAL A 60 0.27 5.28 -25.75
N THR A 61 0.11 6.18 -24.77
CA THR A 61 -0.07 7.60 -25.06
C THR A 61 1.20 8.25 -25.61
N ALA A 62 2.39 7.84 -25.17
CA ALA A 62 3.66 8.30 -25.72
C ALA A 62 3.84 7.85 -27.18
N LEU A 63 3.48 6.61 -27.51
CA LEU A 63 3.53 6.11 -28.89
C LEU A 63 2.56 6.86 -29.82
N ASN A 64 1.44 7.36 -29.30
CA ASN A 64 0.48 8.17 -30.05
C ASN A 64 0.90 9.64 -30.20
N ARG A 65 1.96 10.08 -29.50
CA ARG A 65 2.39 11.49 -29.40
C ARG A 65 3.90 11.63 -29.63
N GLN A 66 4.43 10.96 -30.65
CA GLN A 66 5.87 10.93 -30.93
C GLN A 66 6.46 12.30 -31.28
N ASP A 67 5.65 13.20 -31.84
CA ASP A 67 6.11 14.53 -32.27
C ASP A 67 6.16 15.56 -31.12
N ASP A 68 5.63 15.22 -29.94
CA ASP A 68 5.55 16.13 -28.78
C ASP A 68 6.65 15.83 -27.76
N ILE A 69 7.82 16.45 -27.96
CA ILE A 69 9.03 16.20 -27.16
C ILE A 69 8.79 16.46 -25.66
N PHE A 70 8.07 17.53 -25.30
CA PHE A 70 7.83 17.87 -23.89
C PHE A 70 6.89 16.85 -23.22
N TYR A 71 5.88 16.39 -23.95
CA TYR A 71 5.01 15.30 -23.51
C TYR A 71 5.80 14.01 -23.28
N LEU A 72 6.67 13.64 -24.24
CA LEU A 72 7.52 12.44 -24.13
C LEU A 72 8.46 12.51 -22.94
N ILE A 73 9.08 13.66 -22.65
CA ILE A 73 9.95 13.84 -21.48
C ILE A 73 9.15 13.63 -20.18
N ASN A 74 8.00 14.29 -20.03
CA ASN A 74 7.15 14.12 -18.84
C ASN A 74 6.76 12.65 -18.62
N ASN A 75 6.29 11.98 -19.67
CA ASN A 75 5.87 10.59 -19.59
C ASN A 75 7.04 9.63 -19.36
N SER A 76 8.22 9.91 -19.91
CA SER A 76 9.42 9.08 -19.68
C SER A 76 9.86 9.14 -18.21
N ILE A 77 9.85 10.33 -17.60
CA ILE A 77 10.16 10.49 -16.18
C ILE A 77 9.10 9.75 -15.33
N LEU A 78 7.81 9.89 -15.66
CA LEU A 78 6.74 9.16 -14.98
C LEU A 78 6.90 7.65 -15.09
N ILE A 79 7.26 7.13 -16.27
CA ILE A 79 7.52 5.69 -16.47
C ILE A 79 8.66 5.25 -15.57
N LEU A 80 9.78 5.98 -15.53
CA LEU A 80 10.93 5.64 -14.67
C LEU A 80 10.56 5.59 -13.18
N ILE A 81 9.80 6.58 -12.71
CA ILE A 81 9.36 6.61 -11.30
C ILE A 81 8.39 5.46 -11.01
N THR A 82 7.40 5.25 -11.87
CA THR A 82 6.37 4.21 -11.69
C THR A 82 6.97 2.81 -11.79
N PHE A 83 7.92 2.59 -12.70
CA PHE A 83 8.63 1.33 -12.84
C PHE A 83 9.50 1.04 -11.61
N SER A 84 10.17 2.06 -11.07
CA SER A 84 10.93 1.94 -9.83
C SER A 84 10.02 1.56 -8.65
N ALA A 85 8.84 2.20 -8.56
CA ALA A 85 7.82 1.86 -7.55
C ALA A 85 7.33 0.42 -7.72
N LEU A 86 7.00 0.00 -8.94
CA LEU A 86 6.58 -1.37 -9.26
C LEU A 86 7.62 -2.41 -8.80
N ILE A 87 8.91 -2.18 -9.11
CA ILE A 87 10.00 -3.05 -8.67
C ILE A 87 10.05 -3.15 -7.15
N ILE A 88 9.98 -2.01 -6.45
CA ILE A 88 9.99 -1.97 -4.97
C ILE A 88 8.80 -2.75 -4.41
N SER A 89 7.62 -2.62 -5.01
CA SER A 89 6.40 -3.31 -4.57
C SER A 89 6.45 -4.82 -4.83
N LEU A 90 7.01 -5.25 -5.96
CA LEU A 90 7.29 -6.66 -6.24
C LEU A 90 8.30 -7.26 -5.25
N PHE A 91 9.40 -6.55 -4.97
CA PHE A 91 10.35 -6.98 -3.94
C PHE A 91 9.72 -7.05 -2.55
N SER A 92 8.86 -6.09 -2.22
CA SER A 92 8.14 -6.06 -0.95
C SER A 92 7.16 -7.23 -0.83
N LEU A 93 6.40 -7.50 -1.89
CA LEU A 93 5.51 -8.65 -1.99
C LEU A 93 6.28 -9.97 -1.79
N ASN A 94 7.40 -10.14 -2.49
CA ASN A 94 8.26 -11.31 -2.37
C ASN A 94 8.84 -11.46 -0.97
N LYS A 95 9.30 -10.36 -0.36
CA LYS A 95 9.84 -10.36 1.00
C LYS A 95 8.80 -10.74 2.04
N LEU A 96 7.55 -10.31 1.85
CA LEU A 96 6.43 -10.69 2.70
C LEU A 96 6.05 -12.17 2.49
N ASN A 97 6.07 -12.65 1.24
CA ASN A 97 5.67 -14.01 0.85
C ASN A 97 6.69 -15.09 1.19
N ARG A 98 7.96 -14.73 1.40
CA ARG A 98 9.04 -15.71 1.60
C ARG A 98 8.80 -16.54 2.88
N ASN A 99 8.13 -17.68 2.72
CA ASN A 99 7.93 -18.67 3.77
C ASN A 99 9.28 -19.28 4.11
N GLN A 100 9.66 -19.23 5.38
CA GLN A 100 10.71 -20.10 5.89
C GLN A 100 10.00 -21.24 6.60
N CYS A 101 9.93 -22.40 5.94
CA CYS A 101 9.26 -23.60 6.44
C CYS A 101 9.83 -24.15 7.76
N ASN A 102 10.84 -23.49 8.33
CA ASN A 102 11.59 -23.95 9.51
C ASN A 102 11.51 -22.98 10.71
N LEU A 103 10.82 -21.83 10.60
CA LEU A 103 10.66 -20.91 11.73
C LEU A 103 9.44 -21.27 12.58
N SER A 104 9.53 -21.07 13.88
CA SER A 104 8.36 -21.10 14.76
C SER A 104 7.39 -19.97 14.39
N LEU A 105 6.09 -20.12 14.69
CA LEU A 105 5.09 -19.10 14.41
C LEU A 105 5.45 -17.75 15.07
N LYS A 106 6.02 -17.81 16.27
CA LYS A 106 6.50 -16.64 17.04
C LYS A 106 7.59 -15.91 16.27
N ASP A 107 8.67 -16.60 15.92
CA ASP A 107 9.81 -15.99 15.23
C ASP A 107 9.43 -15.47 13.85
N TRP A 108 8.58 -16.22 13.13
CA TRP A 108 8.08 -15.79 11.83
C TRP A 108 7.25 -14.51 11.96
N LEU A 109 6.35 -14.42 12.94
CA LEU A 109 5.54 -13.24 13.20
C LEU A 109 6.40 -12.05 13.61
N GLU A 110 7.39 -12.25 14.49
CA GLU A 110 8.33 -11.20 14.91
C GLU A 110 9.06 -10.60 13.70
N GLN A 111 9.59 -11.44 12.80
CA GLN A 111 10.25 -10.97 11.59
C GLN A 111 9.31 -10.13 10.71
N ARG A 112 8.04 -10.53 10.59
CA ARG A 112 7.03 -9.80 9.81
C ARG A 112 6.67 -8.46 10.46
N ILE A 113 6.49 -8.43 11.78
CA ILE A 113 6.26 -7.18 12.53
C ILE A 113 7.43 -6.24 12.35
N ASN A 114 8.67 -6.71 12.46
CA ASN A 114 9.87 -5.90 12.32
C ASN A 114 10.00 -5.31 10.91
N LEU A 115 9.72 -6.12 9.88
CA LEU A 115 9.69 -5.67 8.49
C LEU A 115 8.60 -4.62 8.25
N LEU A 116 7.35 -4.88 8.67
CA LEU A 116 6.22 -3.96 8.50
C LEU A 116 6.41 -2.67 9.30
N SER A 117 6.99 -2.75 10.50
CA SER A 117 7.32 -1.59 11.33
C SER A 117 8.33 -0.67 10.63
N LYS A 118 9.39 -1.24 10.03
CA LYS A 118 10.36 -0.45 9.27
C LYS A 118 9.72 0.25 8.07
N TRP A 119 8.78 -0.41 7.39
CA TRP A 119 8.06 0.18 6.24
C TRP A 119 7.10 1.29 6.66
N LEU A 120 6.27 1.05 7.67
CA LEU A 120 5.17 1.96 8.04
C LEU A 120 5.62 3.10 8.95
N LEU A 121 6.63 2.88 9.78
CA LEU A 121 7.07 3.82 10.83
C LEU A 121 8.53 4.28 10.65
N GLY A 122 9.24 3.78 9.64
CA GLY A 122 10.63 4.15 9.39
C GLY A 122 10.83 5.60 8.92
N LYS A 123 12.10 5.96 8.73
CA LYS A 123 12.55 7.32 8.35
C LYS A 123 11.83 7.88 7.12
N TYR A 124 11.56 7.04 6.12
CA TYR A 124 10.93 7.44 4.87
C TYR A 124 9.40 7.27 4.85
N SER A 125 8.78 6.93 5.99
CA SER A 125 7.35 6.63 6.04
C SER A 125 6.43 7.82 5.70
N LYS A 126 6.95 9.05 5.72
CA LYS A 126 6.22 10.28 5.38
C LYS A 126 6.61 10.87 4.02
N LEU A 127 7.46 10.20 3.25
CA LEU A 127 7.96 10.68 1.96
C LEU A 127 6.82 10.93 0.95
N TYR A 128 5.70 10.19 1.08
CA TYR A 128 4.50 10.39 0.28
C TYR A 128 3.93 11.82 0.35
N ILE A 129 4.19 12.57 1.43
CA ILE A 129 3.73 13.96 1.58
C ILE A 129 4.35 14.85 0.51
N VAL A 130 5.61 14.59 0.14
CA VAL A 130 6.34 15.38 -0.87
C VAL A 130 6.11 14.80 -2.27
N ILE A 131 6.06 13.46 -2.38
CA ILE A 131 5.94 12.80 -3.69
C ILE A 131 4.55 12.98 -4.32
N ILE A 132 3.47 12.91 -3.53
CA ILE A 132 2.09 12.97 -4.07
C ILE A 132 1.87 14.23 -4.92
N PRO A 133 2.16 15.47 -4.42
CA PRO A 133 1.95 16.67 -5.23
C PRO A 133 2.71 16.64 -6.57
N ILE A 134 3.96 16.19 -6.57
CA ILE A 134 4.81 16.15 -7.78
C ILE A 134 4.23 15.16 -8.79
N LEU A 135 3.91 13.93 -8.35
CA LEU A 135 3.31 12.92 -9.21
C LEU A 135 1.97 13.37 -9.77
N LEU A 136 1.16 14.03 -8.96
CA LEU A 136 -0.17 14.45 -9.35
C LEU A 136 -0.14 15.54 -10.42
N VAL A 137 0.82 16.47 -10.35
CA VAL A 137 1.06 17.45 -11.42
C VAL A 137 1.42 16.72 -12.72
N MET A 138 2.42 15.84 -12.67
CA MET A 138 2.90 15.13 -13.86
C MET A 138 1.83 14.25 -14.49
N ILE A 139 1.05 13.51 -13.68
CA ILE A 139 -0.04 12.65 -14.13
C ILE A 139 -1.18 13.47 -14.72
N ASN A 140 -1.61 14.55 -14.06
CA ASN A 140 -2.67 15.42 -14.58
C ASN A 140 -2.26 16.04 -15.91
N ILE A 141 -1.02 16.54 -16.02
CA ILE A 141 -0.50 17.08 -17.29
C ILE A 141 -0.51 15.99 -18.37
N SER A 142 -0.04 14.78 -18.05
CA SER A 142 -0.03 13.65 -19.00
C SER A 142 -1.44 13.34 -19.52
N ILE A 143 -2.42 13.19 -18.63
CA ILE A 143 -3.82 12.91 -18.99
C ILE A 143 -4.41 14.07 -19.79
N HIS A 144 -4.25 15.29 -19.30
CA HIS A 144 -4.88 16.48 -19.88
C HIS A 144 -4.35 16.78 -21.28
N VAL A 145 -3.02 16.76 -21.49
CA VAL A 145 -2.40 16.96 -22.80
C VAL A 145 -2.86 15.89 -23.79
N TYR A 146 -2.97 14.64 -23.35
CA TYR A 146 -3.42 13.56 -24.21
C TYR A 146 -4.87 13.74 -24.69
N TYR A 147 -5.78 14.10 -23.79
CA TYR A 147 -7.21 14.21 -24.09
C TYR A 147 -7.64 15.55 -24.68
N GLU A 148 -6.88 16.62 -24.50
CA GLU A 148 -7.15 17.90 -25.18
C GLU A 148 -6.76 17.88 -26.67
N TYR A 149 -6.06 16.82 -27.09
CA TYR A 149 -5.54 16.62 -28.43
C TYR A 149 -4.53 17.66 -28.93
N LYS A 150 -4.12 18.62 -28.11
CA LYS A 150 -3.15 19.68 -28.46
C LYS A 150 -1.71 19.33 -28.04
N PRO A 151 -0.68 19.92 -28.67
CA PRO A 151 0.69 19.83 -28.18
C PRO A 151 0.83 20.41 -26.77
N PHE A 152 1.74 19.86 -25.99
CA PHE A 152 2.03 20.24 -24.60
C PHE A 152 2.17 21.76 -24.43
N VAL A 153 2.95 22.40 -25.31
CA VAL A 153 3.21 23.85 -25.25
C VAL A 153 1.94 24.67 -25.46
N GLU A 154 1.00 24.18 -26.28
CA GLU A 154 -0.25 24.87 -26.55
C GLU A 154 -1.23 24.71 -25.38
N VAL A 155 -1.30 23.51 -24.79
CA VAL A 155 -2.06 23.25 -23.55
C VAL A 155 -1.61 24.19 -22.43
N MET A 156 -0.30 24.40 -22.27
CA MET A 156 0.24 25.29 -21.24
C MET A 156 0.02 26.79 -21.51
N LYS A 157 -0.45 27.16 -22.71
CA LYS A 157 -0.82 28.55 -23.06
C LYS A 157 -2.32 28.81 -22.97
N SER A 158 -3.13 27.76 -22.92
CA SER A 158 -4.59 27.83 -22.90
C SER A 158 -5.09 28.06 -21.48
N GLU A 159 -5.83 29.16 -21.27
CA GLU A 159 -6.40 29.51 -19.97
C GLU A 159 -7.36 28.43 -19.45
N GLU A 160 -8.22 27.92 -20.32
CA GLU A 160 -9.17 26.84 -19.99
C GLU A 160 -8.44 25.58 -19.51
N SER A 161 -7.33 25.24 -20.15
CA SER A 161 -6.49 24.09 -19.81
C SER A 161 -5.80 24.28 -18.47
N ILE A 162 -5.27 25.48 -18.20
CA ILE A 162 -4.67 25.81 -16.90
C ILE A 162 -5.71 25.69 -15.78
N ILE A 163 -6.93 26.20 -15.99
CA ILE A 163 -8.03 26.07 -15.02
C ILE A 163 -8.35 24.60 -14.79
N GLY A 164 -8.47 23.80 -15.87
CA GLY A 164 -8.70 22.36 -15.78
C GLY A 164 -7.61 21.63 -14.97
N LEU A 165 -6.35 21.94 -15.22
CA LEU A 165 -5.20 21.39 -14.49
C LEU A 165 -5.21 21.77 -13.01
N ILE A 166 -5.56 23.02 -12.67
CA ILE A 166 -5.65 23.49 -11.27
C ILE A 166 -6.77 22.72 -10.54
N VAL A 167 -7.95 22.61 -11.16
CA VAL A 167 -9.08 21.89 -10.56
C VAL A 167 -8.75 20.40 -10.40
N GLY A 168 -8.21 19.77 -11.43
CA GLY A 168 -7.75 18.38 -11.38
C GLY A 168 -6.67 18.15 -10.33
N PHE A 169 -5.76 19.10 -10.16
CA PHE A 169 -4.73 19.06 -9.13
C PHE A 169 -5.33 19.11 -7.72
N LEU A 170 -6.24 20.06 -7.44
CA LEU A 170 -6.85 20.21 -6.12
C LEU A 170 -7.70 19.00 -5.73
N VAL A 171 -8.54 18.52 -6.66
CA VAL A 171 -9.38 17.34 -6.44
C VAL A 171 -8.51 16.09 -6.25
N GLY A 172 -7.53 15.89 -7.13
CA GLY A 172 -6.62 14.76 -7.03
C GLY A 172 -5.84 14.76 -5.72
N LEU A 173 -5.32 15.92 -5.30
CA LEU A 173 -4.58 16.07 -4.06
C LEU A 173 -5.44 15.72 -2.83
N PHE A 174 -6.69 16.21 -2.79
CA PHE A 174 -7.64 15.87 -1.74
C PHE A 174 -7.90 14.36 -1.68
N VAL A 175 -8.21 13.74 -2.82
CA VAL A 175 -8.50 12.30 -2.91
C VAL A 175 -7.28 11.46 -2.53
N SER A 176 -6.09 11.81 -3.03
CA SER A 176 -4.85 11.09 -2.73
C SER A 176 -4.50 11.15 -1.25
N TYR A 177 -4.57 12.33 -0.61
CA TYR A 177 -4.28 12.44 0.82
C TYR A 177 -5.34 11.75 1.69
N TYR A 178 -6.61 11.81 1.31
CA TYR A 178 -7.67 11.09 2.01
C TYR A 178 -7.45 9.57 1.93
N ALA A 179 -7.18 9.05 0.73
CA ALA A 179 -6.93 7.63 0.49
C ALA A 179 -5.69 7.13 1.23
N ILE A 180 -4.54 7.82 1.11
CA ILE A 180 -3.29 7.39 1.76
C ILE A 180 -3.42 7.42 3.28
N ASN A 181 -4.12 8.41 3.85
CA ASN A 181 -4.35 8.49 5.29
C ASN A 181 -5.23 7.32 5.77
N LYS A 182 -6.27 6.97 5.01
CA LYS A 182 -7.14 5.83 5.32
C LYS A 182 -6.38 4.51 5.24
N ILE A 183 -5.60 4.29 4.17
CA ILE A 183 -4.75 3.10 4.00
C ILE A 183 -3.73 2.99 5.13
N ARG A 184 -3.05 4.11 5.46
CA ARG A 184 -2.03 4.13 6.51
C ARG A 184 -2.61 3.81 7.88
N LYS A 185 -3.73 4.42 8.27
CA LYS A 185 -4.42 4.12 9.53
C LYS A 185 -4.82 2.64 9.59
N TYR A 186 -5.34 2.10 8.49
CA TYR A 186 -5.71 0.69 8.40
C TYR A 186 -4.48 -0.23 8.55
N GLN A 187 -3.37 0.08 7.89
CA GLN A 187 -2.12 -0.70 8.00
C GLN A 187 -1.52 -0.65 9.40
N ILE A 188 -1.50 0.52 10.04
CA ILE A 188 -0.99 0.69 11.41
C ILE A 188 -1.83 -0.12 12.40
N LYS A 189 -3.16 -0.02 12.32
CA LYS A 189 -4.06 -0.81 13.17
C LYS A 189 -3.82 -2.32 13.03
N ASN A 190 -3.64 -2.81 11.80
CA ASN A 190 -3.33 -4.23 11.60
C ASN A 190 -1.93 -4.60 12.12
N LEU A 191 -0.95 -3.70 12.06
CA LEU A 191 0.39 -3.92 12.64
C LEU A 191 0.34 -3.99 14.17
N GLU A 192 -0.40 -3.09 14.82
CA GLU A 192 -0.63 -3.10 16.27
C GLU A 192 -1.31 -4.38 16.70
N PHE A 193 -2.35 -4.80 15.98
CA PHE A 193 -3.01 -6.09 16.23
C PHE A 193 -2.06 -7.30 16.09
N LEU A 194 -1.14 -7.28 15.11
CA LEU A 194 -0.11 -8.33 15.00
C LEU A 194 0.86 -8.31 16.20
N ARG A 195 1.23 -7.12 16.69
CA ARG A 195 2.07 -6.98 17.90
C ARG A 195 1.39 -7.54 19.14
N GLU A 196 0.11 -7.25 19.33
CA GLU A 196 -0.68 -7.80 20.43
C GLU A 196 -0.72 -9.33 20.40
N LEU A 197 -0.97 -9.93 19.22
CA LEU A 197 -0.94 -11.38 19.03
C LEU A 197 0.44 -11.98 19.34
N HIS A 198 1.52 -11.29 18.95
CA HIS A 198 2.89 -11.73 19.25
C HIS A 198 3.20 -11.71 20.75
N THR A 199 2.79 -10.67 21.46
CA THR A 199 2.95 -10.57 22.93
C THR A 199 2.21 -11.71 23.63
N GLN A 200 0.98 -12.03 23.21
CA GLN A 200 0.21 -13.14 23.78
C GLN A 200 0.85 -14.51 23.51
N LEU A 201 1.35 -14.74 22.30
CA LEU A 201 2.11 -15.95 21.97
C LEU A 201 3.38 -16.10 22.82
N THR A 202 4.03 -14.98 23.13
CA THR A 202 5.24 -14.96 23.97
C THR A 202 4.91 -15.32 25.41
N PHE A 203 3.88 -14.69 25.99
CA PHE A 203 3.45 -14.95 27.37
C PHE A 203 3.02 -16.40 27.59
N ASN A 204 2.23 -16.97 26.66
CA ASN A 204 1.76 -18.35 26.78
C ASN A 204 2.87 -19.40 26.56
N SER A 205 3.98 -19.02 25.89
CA SER A 205 5.15 -19.89 25.73
C SER A 205 6.05 -19.94 26.96
N GLU A 206 5.92 -18.97 27.88
CA GLU A 206 6.70 -18.89 29.13
C GLU A 206 5.94 -19.48 30.33
N SER A 207 4.63 -19.74 30.19
CA SER A 207 3.75 -20.32 31.22
C SER A 207 3.63 -21.86 31.13
N ILE A 208 4.44 -22.51 30.30
CA ILE A 208 4.55 -23.97 30.12
C ILE A 208 5.98 -24.38 30.49
#